data_AF-A0A329VFL2-F1
#
_entry.id   AF-A0A329VFL2-F1
#
_cell.length_a   1.000
_cell.length_b   1.000
_cell.length_c   1.000
_cell.angle_alpha   90.00
_cell.angle_beta   90.00
_cell.angle_gamma   90.00
#
_symmetry.space_group_name_H-M   'P 1'
#
loop_
_entity.id
_entity.type
_entity.pdbx_description
1 polymer ?
#
loop_
_entity_poly.entity_id
_entity_poly.type
_entity_poly.pdbx_seq_one_letter_code
_entity_poly.pdbx_strand_id
1 'polypeptide(L)'
;KDLNTLRDQQKVALRAWAWVSGESEESVFADQSVYHNIKIKSFKMKPINWDDYRVKIMNQGRMVRLVNKSDPESSPISYYYIDEEDGDTILATVAPIFSLINGRFVQVI
;
A
#
# COMPACT_ATOMS: atom_id res chain seq x y z
N LYS A 1 16.01 1.73 2.07
CA LYS A 1 14.62 1.58 1.57
C LYS A 1 14.57 0.23 0.86
N ASP A 2 13.67 -0.67 1.25
CA ASP A 2 13.67 -2.07 0.79
C ASP A 2 12.43 -2.36 -0.06
N LEU A 3 12.59 -2.18 -1.37
CA LEU A 3 11.55 -2.43 -2.37
C LEU A 3 11.25 -3.93 -2.55
N ASN A 4 12.24 -4.79 -2.33
CA ASN A 4 12.07 -6.23 -2.51
C ASN A 4 11.12 -6.78 -1.46
N THR A 5 11.29 -6.36 -0.20
CA THR A 5 10.35 -6.71 0.87
C THR A 5 8.93 -6.24 0.57
N LEU A 6 8.75 -5.03 0.01
CA LEU A 6 7.42 -4.52 -0.37
C LEU A 6 6.79 -5.33 -1.50
N ARG A 7 7.58 -5.71 -2.51
CA ARG A 7 7.12 -6.58 -3.61
C ARG A 7 6.74 -7.96 -3.10
N ASP A 8 7.57 -8.56 -2.23
CA ASP A 8 7.33 -9.89 -1.68
C ASP A 8 6.05 -9.97 -0.84
N GLN A 9 5.71 -8.89 -0.11
CA GLN A 9 4.44 -8.79 0.62
C GLN A 9 3.21 -8.84 -0.30
N GLN A 10 3.36 -8.42 -1.57
CA GLN A 10 2.28 -8.37 -2.56
C GLN A 10 2.31 -9.53 -3.55
N LYS A 11 3.27 -10.45 -3.45
CA LYS A 11 3.56 -11.49 -4.46
C LYS A 11 2.35 -12.31 -4.90
N VAL A 12 1.49 -12.70 -3.97
CA VAL A 12 0.27 -13.49 -4.30
C VAL A 12 -0.67 -12.67 -5.18
N ALA A 13 -0.86 -11.41 -4.84
CA ALA A 13 -1.75 -10.49 -5.54
C ALA A 13 -1.19 -10.12 -6.91
N LEU A 14 0.12 -9.83 -6.99
CA LEU A 14 0.83 -9.55 -8.24
C LEU A 14 0.73 -10.72 -9.21
N ARG A 15 0.96 -11.96 -8.73
CA ARG A 15 0.82 -13.17 -9.54
C ARG A 15 -0.60 -13.37 -10.06
N ALA A 16 -1.60 -13.11 -9.22
CA ALA A 16 -3.01 -13.23 -9.62
C ALA A 16 -3.37 -12.19 -10.70
N TRP A 17 -2.93 -10.94 -10.53
CA TRP A 17 -3.14 -9.87 -11.51
C TRP A 17 -2.46 -10.18 -12.84
N ALA A 18 -1.16 -10.48 -12.82
CA ALA A 18 -0.38 -10.85 -13.99
C ALA A 18 -1.01 -12.00 -14.78
N TRP A 19 -1.54 -13.02 -14.08
CA TRP A 19 -2.22 -14.14 -14.71
C TRP A 19 -3.49 -13.73 -15.48
N VAL A 20 -4.29 -12.80 -14.95
CA VAL A 20 -5.56 -12.40 -15.56
C VAL A 20 -5.39 -11.31 -16.62
N SER A 21 -4.41 -10.43 -16.48
CA SER A 21 -4.17 -9.34 -17.43
C SER A 21 -3.20 -9.71 -18.55
N GLY A 22 -2.40 -10.75 -18.36
CA GLY A 22 -1.30 -11.11 -19.27
C GLY A 22 -0.05 -10.24 -19.11
N GLU A 23 -0.03 -9.36 -18.12
CA GLU A 23 1.13 -8.55 -17.76
C GLU A 23 2.16 -9.35 -16.94
N SER A 24 3.33 -8.76 -16.69
CA SER A 24 4.32 -9.32 -15.78
C SER A 24 4.09 -8.86 -14.34
N GLU A 25 4.48 -9.67 -13.35
CA GLU A 25 4.42 -9.25 -11.93
C GLU A 25 5.20 -7.94 -11.67
N GLU A 26 6.32 -7.74 -12.37
CA GLU A 26 7.15 -6.55 -12.24
C GLU A 26 6.47 -5.30 -12.85
N SER A 27 5.81 -5.42 -14.00
CA SER A 27 5.12 -4.26 -14.60
C SER A 27 3.96 -3.80 -13.73
N VAL A 28 3.17 -4.74 -13.18
CA VAL A 28 2.07 -4.42 -12.25
C VAL A 28 2.61 -3.75 -10.98
N PHE A 29 3.74 -4.22 -10.45
CA PHE A 29 4.35 -3.62 -9.28
C PHE A 29 4.95 -2.23 -9.56
N ALA A 30 5.59 -2.06 -10.72
CA ALA A 30 6.22 -0.81 -11.13
C ALA A 30 5.19 0.31 -11.38
N ASP A 31 3.98 -0.03 -11.80
CA ASP A 31 2.88 0.93 -12.02
C ASP A 31 2.37 1.57 -10.71
N GLN A 32 2.66 0.97 -9.56
CA GLN A 32 2.28 1.55 -8.27
C GLN A 32 3.09 2.81 -7.95
N SER A 33 2.43 3.89 -7.57
CA SER A 33 3.09 5.18 -7.25
C SER A 33 4.21 5.04 -6.21
N VAL A 34 4.06 4.13 -5.24
CA VAL A 34 5.09 3.87 -4.21
C VAL A 34 6.42 3.39 -4.81
N TYR A 35 6.41 2.67 -5.94
CA TYR A 35 7.61 2.18 -6.62
C TYR A 35 8.53 3.33 -7.06
N HIS A 36 7.92 4.40 -7.57
CA HIS A 36 8.62 5.61 -7.99
C HIS A 36 8.93 6.51 -6.81
N ASN A 37 7.92 6.81 -5.98
CA ASN A 37 8.04 7.83 -4.94
C ASN A 37 9.04 7.46 -3.85
N ILE A 38 9.17 6.16 -3.52
CA ILE A 38 10.16 5.72 -2.54
C ILE A 38 11.60 6.00 -3.00
N LYS A 39 11.87 6.14 -4.31
CA LYS A 39 13.21 6.43 -4.82
C LYS A 39 13.57 7.92 -4.72
N ILE A 40 12.58 8.81 -4.57
CA ILE A 40 12.77 10.25 -4.45
C ILE A 40 13.62 10.57 -3.20
N LYS A 41 14.59 11.49 -3.34
CA LYS A 41 15.55 11.84 -2.28
C LYS A 41 14.87 12.42 -1.03
N SER A 42 13.84 13.23 -1.24
CA SER A 42 13.05 13.89 -0.19
C SER A 42 12.00 12.97 0.46
N PHE A 43 11.84 11.73 -0.02
CA PHE A 43 10.85 10.79 0.52
C PHE A 43 11.03 10.59 2.02
N LYS A 44 9.94 10.78 2.77
CA LYS A 44 9.90 10.64 4.23
C LYS A 44 8.58 10.02 4.66
N MET A 45 8.66 8.81 5.23
CA MET A 45 7.52 8.17 5.87
C MET A 45 7.01 9.01 7.04
N LYS A 46 5.69 9.17 7.14
CA LYS A 46 5.04 9.66 8.35
C LYS A 46 5.09 8.54 9.40
N PRO A 47 5.50 8.82 10.66
CA PRO A 47 5.43 7.83 11.73
C PRO A 47 4.01 7.28 11.88
N ILE A 48 3.90 5.97 12.06
CA ILE A 48 2.63 5.28 12.24
C ILE A 48 2.41 5.07 13.73
N ASN A 49 1.29 5.56 14.24
CA ASN A 49 0.79 5.19 15.56
C ASN A 49 -0.33 4.16 15.39
N TRP A 50 -0.02 2.88 15.66
CA TRP A 50 -0.99 1.80 15.45
C TRP A 50 -2.22 1.90 16.35
N ASP A 51 -2.08 2.55 17.52
CA ASP A 51 -3.18 2.76 18.45
C ASP A 51 -4.25 3.71 17.89
N ASP A 52 -3.94 4.48 16.85
CA ASP A 52 -4.92 5.34 16.18
C ASP A 52 -5.84 4.57 15.23
N TYR A 53 -5.58 3.28 14.97
CA TYR A 53 -6.30 2.50 13.97
C TYR A 53 -7.11 1.36 14.59
N ARG A 54 -8.20 1.00 13.92
CA ARG A 54 -9.00 -0.20 14.21
C ARG A 54 -9.16 -1.04 12.96
N VAL A 55 -9.35 -2.34 13.14
CA VAL A 55 -9.69 -3.25 12.05
C VAL A 55 -11.13 -3.00 11.62
N LYS A 56 -11.34 -2.81 10.32
CA LYS A 56 -12.65 -2.78 9.68
C LYS A 56 -12.81 -4.05 8.86
N ILE A 57 -13.83 -4.84 9.20
CA ILE A 57 -14.22 -6.02 8.44
C ILE A 57 -15.04 -5.57 7.23
N MET A 58 -14.78 -6.18 6.07
CA MET A 58 -15.34 -5.85 4.77
C MET A 58 -15.76 -7.12 4.04
N ASN A 59 -16.57 -6.96 2.98
CA ASN A 59 -16.97 -8.03 2.07
C ASN A 59 -17.44 -9.31 2.77
N GLN A 60 -18.42 -9.17 3.68
CA GLN A 60 -19.02 -10.29 4.42
C GLN A 60 -18.01 -11.11 5.24
N GLY A 61 -16.98 -10.46 5.80
CA GLY A 61 -15.97 -11.15 6.62
C GLY A 61 -14.76 -11.64 5.83
N ARG A 62 -14.74 -11.48 4.51
CA ARG A 62 -13.66 -11.99 3.65
C ARG A 62 -12.47 -11.04 3.54
N MET A 63 -12.67 -9.76 3.83
CA MET A 63 -11.61 -8.74 3.75
C MET A 63 -11.53 -7.90 5.00
N VAL A 64 -10.36 -7.34 5.26
CA VAL A 64 -10.11 -6.41 6.35
C VAL A 64 -9.22 -5.26 5.87
N ARG A 65 -9.40 -4.09 6.49
CA ARG A 65 -8.45 -2.97 6.38
C ARG A 65 -8.31 -2.28 7.72
N LEU A 66 -7.26 -1.48 7.89
CA LEU A 66 -7.15 -0.56 9.02
C LEU A 66 -7.84 0.77 8.70
N VAL A 67 -8.58 1.31 9.65
CA VAL A 67 -9.23 2.63 9.55
C VAL A 67 -8.88 3.42 10.80
N ASN A 68 -8.45 4.67 10.62
CA ASN A 68 -8.15 5.54 11.75
C ASN A 68 -9.44 5.85 12.53
N LYS A 69 -9.30 5.94 13.86
CA LYS A 69 -10.42 6.12 14.81
C LYS A 69 -10.97 7.55 14.79
N SER A 70 -10.11 8.54 14.56
CA SER A 70 -10.43 9.97 14.62
C SER A 70 -10.72 10.56 13.25
N ASP A 71 -9.95 10.16 12.23
CA ASP A 71 -10.08 10.66 10.86
C ASP A 71 -10.17 9.48 9.86
N PRO A 72 -11.37 9.02 9.49
CA PRO A 72 -11.54 7.86 8.61
C PRO A 72 -10.90 7.94 7.22
N GLU A 73 -10.53 9.14 6.76
CA GLU A 73 -9.84 9.36 5.49
C GLU A 73 -8.32 9.19 5.63
N SER A 74 -7.80 9.24 6.87
CA SER A 74 -6.39 9.04 7.16
C SER A 74 -5.97 7.59 6.96
N SER A 75 -4.97 7.40 6.11
CA SER A 75 -4.38 6.08 5.85
C SER A 75 -3.23 5.76 6.82
N PRO A 76 -3.07 4.49 7.27
CA PRO A 76 -1.94 4.09 8.11
C PRO A 76 -0.58 4.29 7.43
N ILE A 77 -0.49 4.02 6.12
CA ILE A 77 0.74 4.22 5.36
C ILE A 77 0.63 5.56 4.65
N SER A 78 1.40 6.53 5.13
CA SER A 78 1.46 7.89 4.59
C SER A 78 2.92 8.33 4.51
N TYR A 79 3.26 9.07 3.46
CA TYR A 79 4.61 9.60 3.27
C TYR A 79 4.57 10.92 2.53
N TYR A 80 5.62 11.71 2.76
CA TYR A 80 5.87 12.96 2.07
C TYR A 80 6.97 12.78 1.03
N TYR A 81 6.88 13.51 -0.07
CA TYR A 81 7.98 13.74 -1.00
C TYR A 81 7.85 15.16 -1.59
N ILE A 82 8.93 15.65 -2.17
CA ILE A 82 8.94 16.91 -2.92
C ILE A 82 8.77 16.55 -4.40
N ASP A 83 7.76 17.12 -5.04
CA ASP A 83 7.57 17.02 -6.48
C ASP A 83 8.72 17.73 -7.21
N GLU A 84 9.35 17.05 -8.17
CA GLU A 84 10.54 17.57 -8.84
C GLU A 84 10.22 18.63 -9.91
N GLU A 85 8.98 18.69 -10.41
CA GLU A 85 8.55 19.69 -11.39
C GLU A 85 8.20 21.02 -10.70
N ASP A 86 7.37 20.96 -9.67
CA ASP A 86 6.79 22.15 -9.04
C ASP A 86 7.48 22.53 -7.71
N GLY A 87 8.24 21.62 -7.10
CA GLY A 87 8.89 21.83 -5.80
C GLY A 87 7.95 21.71 -4.60
N ASP A 88 6.70 21.32 -4.83
CA ASP A 88 5.66 21.20 -3.80
C ASP A 88 5.86 19.97 -2.90
N THR A 89 5.47 20.09 -1.63
CA THR A 89 5.44 18.96 -0.71
C THR A 89 4.14 18.18 -0.88
N ILE A 90 4.24 16.96 -1.40
CA ILE A 90 3.10 16.06 -1.62
C ILE A 90 2.95 15.09 -0.46
N LEU A 91 1.72 14.93 0.04
CA LEU A 91 1.32 13.84 0.93
C LEU A 91 0.70 12.72 0.07
N ALA A 92 1.33 11.57 0.05
CA ALA A 92 0.78 10.36 -0.57
C ALA A 92 0.43 9.31 0.49
N THR A 93 -0.62 8.56 0.21
CA THR A 93 -1.19 7.59 1.15
C THR A 93 -1.50 6.28 0.47
N VAL A 94 -1.23 5.16 1.15
CA VAL A 94 -1.60 3.81 0.70
C VAL A 94 -2.43 3.17 1.79
N ALA A 95 -3.62 2.68 1.47
CA ALA A 95 -4.53 2.03 2.42
C ALA A 95 -4.71 0.55 2.07
N PRO A 96 -3.79 -0.35 2.49
CA PRO A 96 -3.86 -1.75 2.10
C PRO A 96 -5.14 -2.43 2.60
N ILE A 97 -5.71 -3.27 1.73
CA ILE A 97 -6.78 -4.18 2.07
C ILE A 97 -6.20 -5.59 2.06
N PHE A 98 -6.64 -6.42 3.00
CA PHE A 98 -6.19 -7.80 3.12
C PHE A 98 -7.38 -8.76 3.05
N SER A 99 -7.18 -9.89 2.39
CA SER A 99 -8.09 -11.04 2.41
C SER A 99 -7.51 -12.14 3.30
N LEU A 100 -8.37 -12.91 3.98
CA LEU A 100 -7.94 -14.09 4.75
C LEU A 100 -8.07 -15.34 3.87
N ILE A 101 -6.95 -15.85 3.38
CA ILE A 101 -6.89 -17.03 2.49
C ILE A 101 -6.12 -18.12 3.21
N ASN A 102 -6.77 -19.27 3.46
CA ASN A 102 -6.17 -20.42 4.14
C ASN A 102 -5.48 -20.07 5.47
N GLY A 103 -6.12 -19.20 6.28
CA GLY A 103 -5.60 -18.78 7.58
C GLY A 103 -4.46 -17.75 7.52
N ARG A 104 -4.14 -17.21 6.35
CA ARG A 104 -3.11 -16.17 6.16
C ARG A 104 -3.71 -14.91 5.57
N PHE A 105 -3.31 -13.75 6.08
CA PHE A 105 -3.66 -12.47 5.47
C PHE A 105 -2.81 -12.26 4.22
N VAL A 106 -3.48 -11.95 3.12
CA VAL A 106 -2.88 -11.66 1.82
C VAL A 106 -3.35 -10.27 1.40
N GLN A 107 -2.42 -9.37 1.09
CA GLN A 107 -2.77 -8.05 0.55
C GLN A 107 -3.45 -8.24 -0.82
N VAL A 108 -4.49 -7.47 -1.08
CA VAL A 108 -5.14 -7.41 -2.40
C VAL A 108 -4.77 -6.09 -3.09
N ILE A 109 -4.65 -6.13 -4.41
CA ILE A 109 -4.34 -5.00 -5.32
C ILE A 109 -5.41 -4.89 -6.39
#